data_AF-A0A7W3Z928-F1
#
_entry.id   AF-A0A7W3Z928-F1
#
_cell.length_a   1.000
_cell.length_b   1.000
_cell.length_c   1.000
_cell.angle_alpha   90.00
_cell.angle_beta   90.00
_cell.angle_gamma   90.00
#
_symmetry.space_group_name_H-M   'P 1'
#
loop_
_entity.id
_entity.type
_entity.pdbx_description
1 polymer ?
#
loop_
_entity_poly.entity_id
_entity_poly.type
_entity_poly.pdbx_seq_one_letter_code
_entity_poly.pdbx_strand_id
1 'polypeptide(L)'
;MHRAPAFLPLTVDAAARLNAGLLLRQALVTDRAADECWTALLAGCGTAARRGLAPQLRRLSEATSEHVGVRWWFAEGTGHRRRVASAQENLEDAIADGDGQEFALAFVGYDHAMASAVVACPRRARSPR
;
A
#
# COMPACT_ATOMS: atom_id res chain seq x y z
N MET A 1 21.46 -7.18 -6.83
CA MET A 1 20.93 -5.81 -7.01
C MET A 1 19.44 -5.87 -6.70
N HIS A 2 18.98 -5.26 -5.62
CA HIS A 2 17.53 -5.17 -5.34
C HIS A 2 16.98 -4.01 -6.17
N ARG A 3 16.07 -4.28 -7.12
CA ARG A 3 15.33 -3.25 -7.87
C ARG A 3 14.56 -2.41 -6.85
N ALA A 4 14.59 -1.09 -7.00
CA ALA A 4 13.76 -0.23 -6.17
C ALA A 4 12.27 -0.52 -6.44
N PRO A 5 11.42 -0.51 -5.40
CA PRO A 5 9.97 -0.64 -5.57
C PRO A 5 9.42 0.43 -6.53
N ALA A 6 8.55 0.01 -7.43
CA ALA A 6 8.04 0.87 -8.51
C ALA A 6 6.77 1.64 -8.11
N PHE A 7 5.93 1.04 -7.28
CA PHE A 7 4.60 1.55 -6.93
C PHE A 7 4.48 1.90 -5.44
N LEU A 8 5.27 1.25 -4.57
CA LEU A 8 5.24 1.48 -3.12
C LEU A 8 6.58 1.96 -2.52
N PRO A 9 7.30 2.93 -3.13
CA PRO A 9 8.60 3.34 -2.64
C PRO A 9 8.58 3.95 -1.24
N LEU A 10 7.59 4.78 -0.91
CA LEU A 10 7.52 5.43 0.40
C LEU A 10 7.12 4.44 1.48
N THR A 11 6.19 3.54 1.19
CA THR A 11 5.73 2.51 2.15
C THR A 11 6.84 1.52 2.46
N VAL A 12 7.59 1.08 1.45
CA VAL A 12 8.74 0.18 1.63
C VAL A 12 9.85 0.86 2.44
N ASP A 13 10.20 2.11 2.12
CA ASP A 13 11.19 2.88 2.89
C ASP A 13 10.75 3.10 4.34
N ALA A 14 9.49 3.50 4.58
CA ALA A 14 8.94 3.66 5.92
C ALA A 14 9.00 2.34 6.72
N ALA A 15 8.55 1.24 6.14
CA ALA A 15 8.58 -0.07 6.78
C ALA A 15 10.02 -0.52 7.10
N ALA A 16 10.97 -0.28 6.20
CA ALA A 16 12.38 -0.57 6.42
C ALA A 16 12.96 0.26 7.56
N ARG A 17 12.75 1.58 7.57
CA ARG A 17 13.22 2.49 8.64
C ARG A 17 12.64 2.14 10.02
N LEU A 18 11.41 1.63 10.05
CA LEU A 18 10.75 1.21 11.28
C LEU A 18 11.09 -0.22 11.71
N ASN A 19 11.87 -0.99 10.92
CA ASN A 19 12.11 -2.42 11.10
C ASN A 19 10.82 -3.25 11.17
N ALA A 20 9.81 -2.86 10.39
CA ALA A 20 8.50 -3.51 10.33
C ALA A 20 8.54 -4.73 9.39
N GLY A 21 9.22 -5.82 9.80
CA GLY A 21 9.58 -6.91 8.90
C GLY A 21 8.40 -7.60 8.16
N LEU A 22 7.25 -7.79 8.81
CA LEU A 22 6.06 -8.35 8.16
C LEU A 22 5.45 -7.38 7.14
N LEU A 23 5.28 -6.12 7.54
CA LEU A 23 4.81 -5.03 6.68
C LEU A 23 5.72 -4.83 5.47
N LEU A 24 7.03 -4.83 5.67
CA LEU A 24 8.02 -4.68 4.60
C LEU A 24 7.90 -5.81 3.57
N ARG A 25 7.80 -7.07 4.02
CA ARG A 25 7.59 -8.21 3.11
C ARG A 25 6.29 -8.08 2.34
N GLN A 26 5.21 -7.71 3.01
CA GLN A 26 3.91 -7.56 2.34
C GLN A 26 3.92 -6.38 1.35
N ALA A 27 4.56 -5.26 1.69
CA ALA A 27 4.72 -4.12 0.79
C ALA A 27 5.47 -4.50 -0.49
N LEU A 28 6.54 -5.28 -0.40
CA LEU A 28 7.27 -5.78 -1.57
C LEU A 28 6.44 -6.75 -2.43
N VAL A 29 5.63 -7.61 -1.81
CA VAL A 29 4.72 -8.50 -2.54
C VAL A 29 3.64 -7.70 -3.27
N THR A 30 3.07 -6.69 -2.61
CA THR A 30 2.05 -5.81 -3.22
C THR A 30 2.65 -4.96 -4.34
N ASP A 31 3.87 -4.45 -4.18
CA ASP A 31 4.59 -3.68 -5.22
C ASP A 31 4.79 -4.50 -6.50
N ARG A 32 5.20 -5.76 -6.36
CA ARG A 32 5.34 -6.67 -7.50
C ARG A 32 3.99 -6.96 -8.17
N ALA A 33 2.94 -7.19 -7.40
CA ALA A 33 1.60 -7.40 -7.95
C ALA A 33 1.09 -6.15 -8.70
N ALA A 34 1.47 -4.96 -8.25
CA ALA A 34 1.17 -3.70 -8.93
C ALA A 34 1.93 -3.60 -10.27
N ASP A 35 3.22 -3.95 -10.31
CA ASP A 35 4.04 -3.99 -11.55
C ASP A 35 3.48 -4.97 -12.59
N GLU A 36 3.03 -6.15 -12.13
CA GLU A 36 2.39 -7.16 -12.98
C GLU A 36 1.02 -6.68 -13.50
N CYS A 37 0.20 -6.06 -12.64
CA CYS A 37 -1.08 -5.47 -13.03
C CYS A 37 -0.90 -4.32 -14.02
N TRP A 38 0.09 -3.45 -13.78
CA TRP A 38 0.46 -2.35 -14.65
C TRP A 38 0.81 -2.81 -16.05
N THR A 39 1.72 -3.79 -16.13
CA THR A 39 2.17 -4.35 -17.40
C THR A 39 1.02 -4.98 -18.17
N ALA A 40 0.11 -5.66 -17.45
CA ALA A 40 -1.11 -6.24 -18.03
C ALA A 40 -2.08 -5.18 -18.57
N LEU A 41 -2.22 -4.04 -17.90
CA LEU A 41 -3.03 -2.91 -18.37
C LEU A 41 -2.45 -2.35 -19.67
N LEU A 42 -1.14 -2.06 -19.69
CA LEU A 42 -0.45 -1.55 -20.88
C LEU A 42 -0.47 -2.51 -22.07
N ALA A 43 -0.42 -3.82 -21.81
CA ALA A 43 -0.47 -4.85 -22.84
C ALA A 43 -1.90 -5.16 -23.33
N GLY A 44 -2.94 -4.60 -22.70
CA GLY A 44 -4.34 -4.92 -23.00
C GLY A 44 -4.78 -6.35 -22.62
N CYS A 45 -3.97 -7.06 -21.82
CA CYS A 45 -4.13 -8.48 -21.50
C CYS A 45 -4.28 -8.64 -19.97
N GLY A 46 -5.47 -8.64 -19.37
CA GLY A 46 -5.48 -8.36 -17.92
C GLY A 46 -6.51 -8.89 -16.94
N THR A 47 -7.48 -9.77 -17.25
CA THR A 47 -8.46 -10.14 -16.20
C THR A 47 -7.86 -10.90 -14.99
N ALA A 48 -6.76 -11.63 -15.15
CA ALA A 48 -6.11 -12.34 -14.05
C ALA A 48 -5.21 -11.45 -13.19
N ALA A 49 -4.35 -10.62 -13.81
CA ALA A 49 -3.46 -9.71 -13.10
C ALA A 49 -4.25 -8.63 -12.32
N ARG A 50 -5.34 -8.12 -12.91
CA ARG A 50 -6.28 -7.20 -12.26
C ARG A 50 -6.92 -7.80 -11.01
N ARG A 51 -7.28 -9.09 -11.04
CA ARG A 51 -7.83 -9.82 -9.87
C ARG A 51 -6.79 -10.12 -8.79
N GLY A 52 -5.52 -10.21 -9.15
CA GLY A 52 -4.43 -10.50 -8.21
C GLY A 52 -4.08 -9.34 -7.28
N LEU A 53 -4.33 -8.10 -7.70
CA LEU A 53 -3.89 -6.92 -6.97
C LEU A 53 -4.76 -6.58 -5.74
N ALA A 54 -6.09 -6.59 -5.88
CA ALA A 54 -7.00 -6.25 -4.78
C ALA A 54 -6.77 -7.09 -3.49
N PRO A 55 -6.55 -8.42 -3.56
CA PRO A 55 -6.16 -9.20 -2.39
C PRO A 55 -4.85 -8.74 -1.73
N GLN A 56 -3.86 -8.30 -2.50
CA GLN A 56 -2.58 -7.83 -1.94
C GLN A 56 -2.71 -6.46 -1.28
N LEU A 57 -3.54 -5.57 -1.84
CA LEU A 57 -3.86 -4.28 -1.21
C LEU A 57 -4.55 -4.48 0.15
N ARG A 58 -5.47 -5.44 0.25
CA ARG A 58 -6.11 -5.80 1.53
C ARG A 58 -5.11 -6.34 2.56
N ARG A 59 -4.26 -7.30 2.15
CA ARG A 59 -3.21 -7.85 3.02
C ARG A 59 -2.22 -6.80 3.50
N LEU A 60 -1.91 -5.81 2.67
CA LEU A 60 -1.04 -4.69 3.06
C LEU A 60 -1.71 -3.80 4.12
N SER A 61 -3.00 -3.49 3.96
CA SER A 61 -3.78 -2.76 4.97
C SER A 61 -3.86 -3.54 6.30
N GLU A 62 -4.03 -4.87 6.24
CA GLU A 62 -4.02 -5.75 7.42
C GLU A 62 -2.66 -5.71 8.13
N ALA A 63 -1.56 -5.96 7.41
CA ALA A 63 -0.20 -5.90 7.96
C ALA A 63 0.13 -4.51 8.54
N THR A 64 -0.38 -3.44 7.92
CA THR A 64 -0.26 -2.08 8.43
C THR A 64 -1.01 -1.94 9.75
N SER A 65 -2.25 -2.41 9.82
CA SER A 65 -3.08 -2.36 11.03
C SER A 65 -2.45 -3.13 12.20
N GLU A 66 -1.81 -4.27 11.93
CA GLU A 66 -1.07 -5.04 12.93
C GLU A 66 0.16 -4.26 13.41
N HIS A 67 0.89 -3.61 12.49
CA HIS A 67 2.08 -2.83 12.80
C HIS A 67 1.79 -1.59 13.66
N VAL A 68 0.79 -0.80 13.27
CA VAL A 68 0.41 0.44 13.97
C VAL A 68 -0.49 0.20 15.18
N GLY A 69 -0.92 -1.05 15.38
CA GLY A 69 -1.89 -1.42 16.39
C GLY A 69 -3.33 -1.26 15.90
N VAL A 70 -4.06 -2.37 15.90
CA VAL A 70 -5.44 -2.47 15.42
C VAL A 70 -6.36 -1.44 16.08
N ARG A 71 -6.20 -1.22 17.39
CA ARG A 71 -7.00 -0.22 18.14
C ARG A 71 -6.77 1.21 17.66
N TRP A 72 -5.52 1.57 17.37
CA TRP A 72 -5.19 2.89 16.83
C TRP A 72 -5.73 3.02 15.41
N TRP A 73 -5.53 2.01 14.56
CA TRP A 73 -6.00 1.97 13.18
C TRP A 73 -7.51 2.24 13.04
N PHE A 74 -8.31 1.65 13.93
CA PHE A 74 -9.76 1.81 13.93
C PHE A 74 -10.27 3.06 14.67
N ALA A 75 -9.43 3.73 15.45
CA ALA A 75 -9.79 4.95 16.19
C ALA A 75 -9.07 6.18 15.61
N GLU A 76 -7.95 6.58 16.21
CA GLU A 76 -7.15 7.76 15.85
C GLU A 76 -6.63 7.71 14.40
N GLY A 77 -6.35 6.51 13.89
CA GLY A 77 -5.93 6.25 12.51
C GLY A 77 -7.03 6.36 11.46
N THR A 78 -8.28 6.67 11.83
CA THR A 78 -9.43 6.71 10.89
C THR A 78 -9.20 7.63 9.70
N GLY A 79 -8.53 8.78 9.90
CA GLY A 79 -8.18 9.69 8.80
C GLY A 79 -7.25 9.05 7.77
N HIS A 80 -6.25 8.30 8.22
CA HIS A 80 -5.35 7.54 7.35
C HIS A 80 -6.08 6.40 6.65
N ARG A 81 -6.90 5.65 7.40
CA ARG A 81 -7.70 4.55 6.85
C ARG A 81 -8.65 5.01 5.74
N ARG A 82 -9.31 6.17 5.90
CA ARG A 82 -10.17 6.76 4.85
C ARG A 82 -9.38 7.14 3.59
N ARG A 83 -8.18 7.71 3.75
CA ARG A 83 -7.31 8.03 2.62
C ARG A 83 -6.87 6.77 1.88
N VAL A 84 -6.49 5.73 2.60
CA VAL A 84 -6.14 4.42 2.03
C VAL A 84 -7.34 3.83 1.29
N ALA A 85 -8.53 3.82 1.88
CA ALA A 85 -9.74 3.29 1.26
C ALA A 85 -10.11 4.05 -0.03
N SER A 86 -10.11 5.39 0.01
CA SER A 86 -10.37 6.20 -1.18
C SER A 86 -9.33 5.98 -2.28
N ALA A 87 -8.06 5.81 -1.93
CA ALA A 87 -7.04 5.46 -2.92
C ALA A 87 -7.22 4.04 -3.49
N GLN A 88 -7.72 3.09 -2.69
CA GLN A 88 -8.07 1.74 -3.18
C GLN A 88 -9.24 1.77 -4.14
N GLU A 89 -10.28 2.55 -3.86
CA GLU A 89 -11.43 2.74 -4.76
C GLU A 89 -10.97 3.30 -6.11
N ASN A 90 -10.16 4.36 -6.10
CA ASN A 90 -9.60 4.93 -7.34
C ASN A 90 -8.73 3.92 -8.13
N LEU A 91 -8.02 3.02 -7.43
CA LEU A 91 -7.26 1.95 -8.09
C LEU A 91 -8.18 0.93 -8.74
N GLU A 92 -9.26 0.54 -8.07
CA GLU A 92 -10.25 -0.40 -8.61
C GLU A 92 -10.96 0.18 -9.84
N ASP A 93 -11.29 1.47 -9.83
CA ASP A 93 -11.87 2.18 -10.96
C ASP A 93 -10.90 2.24 -12.15
N ALA A 94 -9.66 2.67 -11.94
CA ALA A 94 -8.65 2.71 -13.00
C ALA A 94 -8.36 1.32 -13.60
N ILE A 95 -8.40 0.28 -12.77
CA ILE A 95 -8.28 -1.13 -13.20
C ILE A 95 -9.47 -1.56 -14.07
N ALA A 96 -10.69 -1.14 -13.70
CA ALA A 96 -11.91 -1.45 -14.44
C ALA A 96 -11.88 -0.76 -15.81
N ASP A 97 -11.53 0.52 -15.83
CA ASP A 97 -11.45 1.34 -17.04
C ASP A 97 -10.27 0.96 -17.94
N GLY A 98 -9.29 0.25 -17.37
CA GLY A 98 -8.09 -0.14 -18.10
C GLY A 98 -7.12 1.01 -18.33
N ASP A 99 -7.30 2.12 -17.62
CA ASP A 99 -6.50 3.32 -17.75
C ASP A 99 -5.22 3.16 -16.94
N GLY A 100 -4.11 3.04 -17.67
CA GLY A 100 -2.83 2.97 -17.02
C GLY A 100 -2.46 4.30 -16.31
N GLN A 101 -2.64 5.43 -16.96
CA GLN A 101 -2.21 6.69 -16.38
C GLN A 101 -2.93 6.96 -15.04
N GLU A 102 -4.23 6.70 -14.96
CA GLU A 102 -4.99 6.80 -13.72
C GLU A 102 -4.53 5.79 -12.68
N PHE A 103 -4.22 4.55 -13.07
CA PHE A 103 -3.67 3.55 -12.17
C PHE A 103 -2.36 4.02 -11.52
N ALA A 104 -1.44 4.58 -12.31
CA ALA A 104 -0.16 5.08 -11.79
C ALA A 104 -0.37 6.25 -10.82
N LEU A 105 -1.27 7.18 -11.16
CA LEU A 105 -1.61 8.32 -10.30
C LEU A 105 -2.27 7.89 -8.99
N ALA A 106 -3.22 6.95 -9.06
CA ALA A 106 -3.89 6.39 -7.89
C ALA A 106 -2.89 5.66 -6.97
N PHE A 107 -1.88 5.00 -7.53
CA PHE A 107 -0.81 4.38 -6.74
C PHE A 107 0.07 5.37 -6.00
N VAL A 108 0.38 6.53 -6.59
CA VAL A 108 1.10 7.61 -5.87
C VAL A 108 0.31 8.07 -4.65
N GLY A 109 -1.00 8.24 -4.80
CA GLY A 109 -1.90 8.59 -3.69
C GLY A 109 -1.96 7.49 -2.63
N TYR A 110 -2.06 6.23 -3.05
CA TYR A 110 -2.09 5.07 -2.17
C TYR A 110 -0.79 4.91 -1.36
N ASP A 111 0.37 4.97 -2.03
CA ASP A 111 1.69 4.86 -1.38
C ASP A 111 1.89 5.97 -0.35
N HIS A 112 1.56 7.21 -0.70
CA HIS A 112 1.67 8.33 0.23
C HIS A 112 0.73 8.16 1.45
N ALA A 113 -0.53 7.74 1.22
CA ALA A 113 -1.50 7.51 2.29
C ALA A 113 -1.02 6.39 3.23
N MET A 114 -0.51 5.30 2.67
CA MET A 114 -0.04 4.14 3.41
C MET A 114 1.24 4.46 4.20
N ALA A 115 2.25 5.04 3.55
CA ALA A 115 3.48 5.47 4.20
C ALA A 115 3.20 6.44 5.36
N SER A 116 2.31 7.41 5.14
CA SER A 116 1.86 8.34 6.18
C SER A 116 1.25 7.61 7.37
N ALA A 117 0.45 6.57 7.13
CA ALA A 117 -0.17 5.81 8.20
C ALA A 117 0.84 4.97 8.99
N VAL A 118 1.80 4.37 8.29
CA VAL A 118 2.90 3.59 8.86
C VAL A 118 3.76 4.44 9.80
N VAL A 119 4.05 5.69 9.42
CA VAL A 119 4.85 6.61 10.26
C VAL A 119 4.04 7.33 11.34
N ALA A 120 2.73 7.51 11.15
CA ALA A 120 1.87 8.28 12.05
C ALA A 120 1.59 7.56 13.37
N CYS A 121 1.80 6.24 13.45
CA CYS A 121 1.69 5.53 14.72
C CYS A 121 2.71 6.13 15.70
N PRO A 122 2.27 6.67 16.85
CA PRO A 122 3.20 7.01 17.91
C PRO A 122 3.80 5.68 18.35
N ARG A 123 5.08 5.44 18.01
CA ARG A 123 5.87 4.44 18.73
C ARG A 123 5.63 4.74 20.19
N ARG A 124 5.02 3.80 20.93
CA ARG A 124 4.87 3.83 22.39
C ARG A 124 6.04 4.63 22.92
N ALA A 125 5.74 5.79 23.53
CA ALA A 125 6.73 6.63 24.16
C ALA A 125 7.78 5.71 24.78
N ARG A 126 9.03 5.80 24.32
CA ARG A 126 10.15 5.23 25.09
C ARG A 126 9.91 5.73 26.50
N SER A 127 9.61 4.82 27.42
CA SER A 127 9.50 5.19 28.82
C SER A 127 10.77 5.96 29.18
N PRO A 128 10.68 7.24 29.60
CA PRO A 128 11.83 7.84 30.25
C PRO A 128 12.09 7.00 31.50
N ARG A 129 13.32 6.49 31.60
CA ARG A 129 13.80 5.88 32.85
C ARG A 129 13.89 6.96 33.93
#